data_AF-A0A496Z9W0-F1
#
_entry.id   AF-A0A496Z9W0-F1
#
_cell.length_a   1.000
_cell.length_b   1.000
_cell.length_c   1.000
_cell.angle_alpha   90.00
_cell.angle_beta   90.00
_cell.angle_gamma   90.00
#
_symmetry.space_group_name_H-M   'P 1'
#
loop_
_entity.id
_entity.type
_entity.pdbx_description
1 polymer ?
#
loop_
_entity_poly.entity_id
_entity_poly.type
_entity_poly.pdbx_seq_one_letter_code
_entity_poly.pdbx_strand_id
1 'polypeptide(L)'
;MAKEWSKLLFDTMTHKILKWDPSILALPGHYTDWKEANNELIFMESLKKIKEINADIYAIEDEDTFYTFIEANMRQQPEEYAKIREINAGLVTVDEENADIMDLGKNECAASQMAK
;
A
#
# COMPACT_ATOMS: atom_id res chain seq x y z
N MET A 1 -9.55 -3.60 -14.64
CA MET A 1 -9.31 -4.18 -13.31
C MET A 1 -8.82 -3.13 -12.31
N ALA A 2 -7.80 -2.32 -12.65
CA ALA A 2 -7.31 -1.25 -11.77
C ALA A 2 -8.42 -0.29 -11.28
N LYS A 3 -9.34 0.11 -12.17
CA LYS A 3 -10.49 0.96 -11.82
C LYS A 3 -11.33 0.39 -10.68
N GLU A 4 -11.81 -0.84 -10.80
CA GLU A 4 -12.63 -1.47 -9.76
C GLU A 4 -11.91 -1.59 -8.40
N TRP A 5 -10.62 -1.94 -8.40
CA TRP A 5 -9.82 -1.95 -7.17
C TRP A 5 -9.64 -0.56 -6.57
N SER A 6 -9.47 0.46 -7.41
CA SER A 6 -9.39 1.85 -6.97
C SER A 6 -10.71 2.31 -6.32
N LYS A 7 -11.86 1.90 -6.88
CA LYS A 7 -13.18 2.19 -6.28
C LYS A 7 -13.32 1.53 -4.91
N LEU A 8 -12.89 0.26 -4.78
CA LEU A 8 -12.91 -0.45 -3.49
C LEU A 8 -12.00 0.22 -2.46
N LEU A 9 -10.82 0.69 -2.88
CA LEU A 9 -9.91 1.45 -2.01
C LEU A 9 -10.55 2.76 -1.57
N PHE A 10 -11.14 3.51 -2.51
CA PHE A 10 -11.85 4.76 -2.22
C PHE A 10 -12.98 4.55 -1.21
N ASP A 11 -13.85 3.55 -1.40
CA ASP A 11 -14.92 3.20 -0.45
C ASP A 11 -14.35 2.84 0.94
N THR A 12 -13.27 2.07 0.97
CA THR A 12 -12.64 1.65 2.22
C THR A 12 -12.07 2.84 2.98
N MET A 13 -11.38 3.75 2.29
CA MET A 13 -10.83 4.96 2.90
C MET A 13 -11.95 5.87 3.41
N THR A 14 -12.94 6.19 2.57
CA THR A 14 -13.96 7.21 2.83
C THR A 14 -15.10 6.75 3.74
N HIS A 15 -15.62 5.54 3.54
CA HIS A 15 -16.80 5.07 4.27
C HIS A 15 -16.48 4.21 5.49
N LYS A 16 -15.25 3.71 5.62
CA LYS A 16 -14.80 2.87 6.75
C LYS A 16 -13.74 3.57 7.59
N ILE A 17 -12.54 3.76 7.04
CA ILE A 17 -11.37 4.25 7.80
C ILE A 17 -11.59 5.69 8.33
N LEU A 18 -12.23 6.57 7.56
CA LEU A 18 -12.53 7.93 8.02
C LEU A 18 -13.39 7.97 9.29
N LYS A 19 -14.27 6.98 9.49
CA LYS A 19 -15.20 6.89 10.63
C LYS A 19 -14.62 6.20 11.87
N TRP A 20 -13.45 5.58 11.74
CA TRP A 20 -12.79 4.92 12.85
C TRP A 20 -12.22 5.92 13.86
N ASP A 21 -12.02 5.45 15.09
CA ASP A 21 -11.45 6.24 16.17
C ASP A 21 -10.07 6.80 15.75
N PRO A 22 -9.88 8.14 15.79
CA PRO A 22 -8.61 8.77 15.42
C PRO A 22 -7.39 8.29 16.24
N SER A 23 -7.58 7.71 17.43
CA SER A 23 -6.49 7.20 18.27
C SER A 23 -6.02 5.79 17.91
N ILE A 24 -6.69 5.09 16.99
CA ILE A 24 -6.26 3.76 16.55
C ILE A 24 -4.87 3.87 15.91
N LEU A 25 -3.98 2.97 16.32
CA LEU A 25 -2.65 2.84 15.76
C LEU A 25 -2.70 1.88 14.56
N ALA A 26 -2.24 2.34 13.40
CA ALA A 26 -2.06 1.50 12.23
C ALA A 26 -0.60 1.04 12.13
N LEU A 27 -0.42 -0.26 11.90
CA LEU A 27 0.87 -0.86 11.59
C LEU A 27 0.83 -1.28 10.11
N PRO A 28 1.69 -0.72 9.24
CA PRO A 28 1.62 -1.00 7.83
C PRO A 28 2.28 -2.34 7.49
N GLY A 29 1.86 -2.98 6.39
CA GLY A 29 2.54 -4.17 5.88
C GLY A 29 3.89 -3.86 5.21
N HIS A 30 4.10 -2.61 4.79
CA HIS A 30 5.33 -2.13 4.15
C HIS A 30 5.63 -0.69 4.56
N TYR A 31 6.88 -0.27 4.45
CA TYR A 31 7.34 1.12 4.60
C TYR A 31 8.30 1.47 3.47
N THR A 32 8.58 2.76 3.28
CA THR A 32 9.46 3.26 2.19
C THR A 32 10.77 3.83 2.70
N ASP A 33 10.78 4.49 3.85
CA ASP A 33 11.96 5.08 4.47
C ASP A 33 11.99 4.80 5.98
N TRP A 34 13.18 4.60 6.55
CA TRP A 34 13.37 4.41 7.99
C TRP A 34 12.89 5.59 8.84
N LYS A 35 12.76 6.78 8.25
CA LYS A 35 12.16 7.96 8.89
C LYS A 35 10.69 7.77 9.26
N GLU A 36 10.02 6.77 8.71
CA GLU A 36 8.64 6.41 9.08
C GLU A 36 8.57 5.67 10.42
N ALA A 37 9.69 5.15 10.93
CA ALA A 37 9.74 4.55 12.25
C ALA A 37 9.82 5.63 13.35
N ASN A 38 9.20 5.34 14.50
CA ASN A 38 9.32 6.19 15.68
C ASN A 38 10.70 6.00 16.38
N ASN A 39 10.91 6.70 17.50
CA ASN A 39 12.17 6.64 18.27
C ASN A 39 12.50 5.25 18.84
N GLU A 40 11.53 4.35 18.89
CA GLU A 40 11.68 2.96 19.33
C GLU A 40 11.85 1.98 18.16
N LEU A 41 12.02 2.50 16.93
CA LEU A 41 12.12 1.75 15.68
C LEU A 41 10.84 0.97 15.30
N ILE A 42 9.68 1.43 15.78
CA ILE A 42 8.38 0.84 15.45
C ILE A 42 7.73 1.64 14.32
N PHE A 43 7.31 0.93 13.27
CA PHE A 43 6.49 1.49 12.18
C PHE A 43 5.03 1.47 12.60
N MET A 44 4.57 2.58 13.18
CA MET A 44 3.17 2.76 13.53
C MET A 44 2.82 4.24 13.60
N GLU A 45 1.56 4.57 13.30
CA GLU A 45 1.05 5.92 13.47
C GLU A 45 -0.47 5.90 13.75
N SER A 46 -0.95 6.92 14.46
CA SER A 46 -2.38 7.14 14.71
C SER A 46 -3.14 7.44 13.42
N LEU A 47 -4.37 6.97 13.29
CA LEU A 47 -5.23 7.29 12.14
C LEU A 47 -5.43 8.80 11.99
N LYS A 48 -5.45 9.56 13.09
CA LYS A 48 -5.45 11.02 13.05
C LYS A 48 -4.28 11.56 12.23
N LYS A 49 -3.07 11.19 12.63
CA LYS A 49 -1.85 11.70 12.02
C LYS A 49 -1.67 11.17 10.59
N ILE A 50 -2.05 9.93 10.32
CA ILE A 50 -2.10 9.37 8.95
C ILE A 50 -2.99 10.22 8.04
N LYS A 51 -4.18 10.61 8.49
CA LYS A 51 -5.10 11.49 7.71
C LYS A 51 -4.48 12.87 7.49
N GLU A 52 -3.79 13.43 8.48
CA GLU A 52 -3.12 14.73 8.38
C GLU A 52 -1.96 14.73 7.37
N ILE A 53 -1.10 13.70 7.41
CA ILE A 53 0.07 13.61 6.50
C ILE A 53 -0.37 13.33 5.06
N ASN A 54 -1.49 12.61 4.90
CA ASN A 54 -2.05 12.21 3.61
C ASN A 54 -3.28 13.07 3.24
N ALA A 55 -3.33 14.33 3.68
CA ALA A 55 -4.53 15.17 3.53
C ALA A 55 -4.98 15.30 2.06
N ASP A 56 -4.05 15.38 1.11
CA ASP A 56 -4.35 15.56 -0.31
C ASP A 56 -5.19 14.41 -0.89
N ILE A 57 -4.85 13.15 -0.57
CA ILE A 57 -5.61 11.99 -1.05
C ILE A 57 -6.93 11.83 -0.30
N TYR A 58 -6.98 12.17 1.00
CA TYR A 58 -8.21 12.14 1.78
C TYR A 58 -9.17 13.31 1.47
N ALA A 59 -8.69 14.38 0.82
CA ALA A 59 -9.51 15.50 0.35
C ALA A 59 -10.20 15.23 -0.99
N ILE A 60 -9.90 14.11 -1.67
CA ILE A 60 -10.58 13.73 -2.90
C ILE A 60 -11.96 13.18 -2.54
N GLU A 61 -13.02 13.86 -2.96
CA GLU A 61 -14.41 13.48 -2.67
C GLU A 61 -15.09 12.71 -3.82
N ASP A 62 -14.48 12.71 -5.00
CA ASP A 62 -15.01 12.08 -6.21
C ASP A 62 -14.23 10.82 -6.59
N GLU A 63 -14.95 9.73 -6.84
CA GLU A 63 -14.39 8.41 -7.11
C GLU A 63 -13.58 8.38 -8.43
N ASP A 64 -14.05 9.04 -9.48
CA ASP A 64 -13.36 9.07 -10.77
C ASP A 64 -12.09 9.94 -10.72
N THR A 65 -12.12 11.02 -9.94
CA THR A 65 -10.96 11.85 -9.62
C THR A 65 -9.92 11.05 -8.82
N PHE A 66 -10.37 10.27 -7.82
CA PHE A 66 -9.50 9.39 -7.06
C PHE A 66 -8.85 8.33 -7.96
N TYR A 67 -9.62 7.70 -8.86
CA TYR A 67 -9.07 6.76 -9.83
C TYR A 67 -7.99 7.39 -10.71
N THR A 68 -8.24 8.61 -11.21
CA THR A 68 -7.26 9.33 -12.04
C THR A 68 -5.98 9.61 -11.26
N PHE A 69 -6.10 10.00 -9.98
CA PHE A 69 -4.96 10.19 -9.10
C PHE A 69 -4.16 8.89 -8.91
N ILE A 70 -4.84 7.78 -8.60
CA ILE A 70 -4.17 6.47 -8.41
C ILE A 70 -3.48 6.04 -9.70
N GLU A 71 -4.17 6.11 -10.84
CA GLU A 71 -3.65 5.69 -12.14
C GLU A 71 -2.40 6.46 -12.54
N ALA A 72 -2.39 7.78 -12.32
CA ALA A 72 -1.23 8.63 -12.57
C ALA A 72 0.00 8.31 -11.71
N ASN A 73 -0.20 7.64 -10.57
CA ASN A 73 0.86 7.27 -9.63
C ASN A 73 1.19 5.75 -9.64
N MET A 74 0.54 4.95 -10.49
CA MET A 74 0.85 3.52 -10.62
C MET A 74 2.18 3.30 -11.36
N ARG A 75 2.92 2.27 -10.94
CA ARG A 75 4.11 1.79 -11.63
C ARG A 75 3.82 0.51 -12.38
N GLN A 76 4.65 0.24 -13.40
CA GLN A 76 4.69 -1.07 -14.01
C GLN A 76 5.12 -2.10 -12.96
N GLN A 77 4.30 -3.14 -12.77
CA GLN A 77 4.63 -4.22 -11.86
C GLN A 77 5.68 -5.13 -12.47
N PRO A 78 6.67 -5.62 -11.69
CA PRO A 78 7.57 -6.68 -12.13
C PRO A 78 6.80 -7.94 -12.55
N GLU A 79 7.30 -8.68 -13.55
CA GLU A 79 6.65 -9.90 -14.04
C GLU A 79 6.62 -11.00 -12.96
N GLU A 80 7.63 -11.02 -12.11
CA GLU A 80 7.81 -11.96 -11.00
C GLU A 80 6.65 -11.91 -10.00
N TYR A 81 5.97 -10.77 -9.87
CA TYR A 81 4.82 -10.62 -8.97
C TYR A 81 3.64 -11.51 -9.37
N ALA A 82 3.49 -11.81 -10.67
CA ALA A 82 2.47 -12.77 -11.11
C ALA A 82 2.77 -14.15 -10.52
N LYS A 83 4.03 -14.56 -10.51
CA LYS A 83 4.45 -15.85 -9.96
C LYS A 83 4.32 -15.90 -8.44
N ILE A 84 4.71 -14.83 -7.75
CA ILE A 84 4.54 -14.70 -6.29
C ILE A 84 3.06 -14.88 -5.89
N ARG A 85 2.13 -14.28 -6.65
CA ARG A 85 0.68 -14.44 -6.38
C ARG A 85 0.20 -15.89 -6.52
N GLU A 86 0.70 -16.64 -7.49
CA GLU A 86 0.38 -18.07 -7.63
C GLU A 86 0.89 -18.90 -6.44
N ILE A 87 2.11 -18.61 -5.98
CA ILE A 87 2.73 -19.28 -4.82
C ILE A 87 1.96 -18.96 -3.54
N ASN A 88 1.66 -17.68 -3.29
CA ASN A 88 0.89 -17.25 -2.12
C ASN A 88 -0.54 -17.79 -2.11
N ALA A 89 -1.12 -18.06 -3.28
CA ALA A 89 -2.42 -18.71 -3.42
C ALA A 89 -2.35 -20.25 -3.27
N GLY A 90 -1.17 -20.83 -3.11
CA GLY A 90 -0.94 -22.28 -3.02
C GLY A 90 -1.14 -23.02 -4.34
N LEU A 91 -1.16 -22.32 -5.47
CA LEU A 91 -1.37 -22.91 -6.80
C LEU A 91 -0.07 -23.50 -7.37
N VAL A 92 1.07 -22.97 -6.94
CA VAL A 92 2.41 -23.41 -7.34
C VAL A 92 3.29 -23.54 -6.11
N THR A 93 4.15 -24.56 -6.11
CA THR A 93 5.23 -24.71 -5.13
C THR A 93 6.57 -24.58 -5.84
N VAL A 94 7.51 -23.89 -5.20
CA VAL A 94 8.89 -23.76 -5.64
C VAL A 94 9.81 -24.40 -4.60
N ASP A 95 11.05 -24.71 -4.97
CA ASP A 95 12.06 -25.13 -4.00
C ASP A 95 12.47 -23.98 -3.07
N GLU A 96 13.16 -24.32 -1.98
CA GLU A 96 13.58 -23.39 -0.93
C GLU A 96 14.50 -22.28 -1.45
N GLU A 97 15.42 -22.61 -2.37
CA GLU A 97 16.34 -21.64 -2.97
C GLU A 97 15.58 -20.58 -3.80
N ASN A 98 14.62 -21.00 -4.61
CA ASN A 98 13.79 -20.07 -5.37
C ASN A 98 12.84 -19.27 -4.47
N ALA A 99 12.33 -19.87 -3.39
CA ALA A 99 11.53 -19.14 -2.40
C ALA A 99 12.33 -17.99 -1.77
N ASP A 100 13.57 -18.25 -1.35
CA ASP A 100 14.46 -17.25 -0.77
C ASP A 100 14.77 -16.11 -1.76
N ILE A 101 15.05 -16.43 -3.02
CA ILE A 101 15.29 -15.42 -4.06
C ILE A 101 14.06 -14.54 -4.28
N MET A 102 12.86 -15.13 -4.25
CA MET A 102 11.61 -14.39 -4.46
C MET A 102 11.23 -13.52 -3.25
N ASP A 103 11.56 -13.95 -2.04
CA ASP A 103 11.31 -13.21 -0.80
C ASP A 103 12.28 -12.02 -0.64
N LEU A 104 13.55 -12.23 -1.00
CA LEU A 104 14.59 -11.19 -1.04
C LEU A 104 14.52 -10.29 -2.29
N GLY A 105 13.68 -10.66 -3.26
CA GLY A 105 13.53 -9.98 -4.55
C GLY A 105 13.28 -8.48 -4.37
N LYS A 106 13.39 -7.72 -5.47
CA LYS A 106 13.23 -6.27 -5.42
C LYS A 106 11.83 -5.94 -4.87
N ASN A 107 11.76 -5.65 -3.58
CA ASN A 107 10.57 -5.15 -2.91
C ASN A 107 10.35 -3.70 -3.36
N GLU A 108 10.06 -3.54 -4.65
CA GLU A 108 9.70 -2.28 -5.28
C GLU A 108 8.30 -1.94 -4.81
N CYS A 109 8.21 -1.35 -3.62
CA CYS A 109 6.97 -0.76 -3.15
C CYS A 109 6.54 0.32 -4.15
N ALA A 110 5.28 0.27 -4.60
CA ALA A 110 4.73 1.28 -5.50
C ALA A 110 4.87 2.72 -4.96
N ALA A 111 5.04 2.87 -3.65
CA ALA A 111 5.18 4.14 -2.95
C ALA A 111 6.62 4.67 -2.79
N SER A 112 7.68 3.95 -3.23
CA SER A 112 9.09 4.31 -2.93
C SER A 112 9.63 5.59 -3.61
N GLN A 113 8.78 6.36 -4.29
CA GLN A 113 9.08 7.71 -4.76
C GLN A 113 8.01 8.61 -4.17
N MET A 114 8.18 8.97 -2.90
CA MET A 114 7.60 10.22 -2.45
C MET A 114 8.19 11.35 -3.31
N ALA A 115 7.29 12.13 -3.90
CA ALA A 115 7.40 13.56 -4.12
C ALA A 115 8.67 14.08 -4.81
N LYS A 116 8.51 14.46 -6.09
CA LYS A 116 9.09 15.74 -6.53
C LYS A 116 8.13 16.86 -6.18
#